data_AF-A0AA44SJ16-F1
#
_entry.id   AF-A0AA44SJ16-F1
#
_cell.length_a   1.000
_cell.length_b   1.000
_cell.length_c   1.000
_cell.angle_alpha   90.00
_cell.angle_beta   90.00
_cell.angle_gamma   90.00
#
_symmetry.space_group_name_H-M   'P 1'
#
loop_
_entity.id
_entity.type
_entity.pdbx_description
1 polymer ?
#
loop_
_entity_poly.entity_id
_entity_poly.type
_entity_poly.pdbx_seq_one_letter_code
_entity_poly.pdbx_strand_id
1 'polypeptide(L)'
;MTTIGKPTYEELEKKCALQQSKLAAINELMSVVEKASDIAKAGIEELQSQNADLAVQLANAESKCRDLAAENAKLADCANFYRLGFKPVKGTFGIEWKPTEQLLDDCGNTAIEAIKTPATDAFLAEVRAQGVEMYAEHLTRKAIASGENKNHAYAYLAANFAAQLRKGGAV
;
A
#
# COMPACT_ATOMS: atom_id res chain seq x y z
N MET A 1 5.96 44.12 -67.72
CA MET A 1 6.02 44.83 -66.42
C MET A 1 4.61 44.85 -65.83
N THR A 2 4.28 43.88 -64.98
CA THR A 2 3.00 43.84 -64.29
C THR A 2 3.03 44.91 -63.20
N THR A 3 2.31 46.01 -63.40
CA THR A 3 2.11 47.04 -62.39
C THR A 3 1.38 46.40 -61.21
N ILE A 4 2.09 46.14 -60.12
CA ILE A 4 1.44 45.81 -58.84
C ILE A 4 0.76 47.10 -58.39
N GLY A 5 -0.53 47.24 -58.72
CA GLY A 5 -1.34 48.37 -58.29
C GLY A 5 -1.30 48.47 -56.77
N LYS A 6 -1.12 49.68 -56.24
CA LYS A 6 -1.15 49.89 -54.78
C LYS A 6 -2.50 49.39 -54.25
N PRO A 7 -2.52 48.60 -53.16
CA PRO A 7 -3.75 48.06 -52.62
C PRO A 7 -4.71 49.19 -52.26
N THR A 8 -6.00 48.96 -52.55
CA THR A 8 -7.06 49.89 -52.19
C THR A 8 -7.25 49.92 -50.68
N TYR A 9 -7.81 51.01 -50.16
CA TYR A 9 -8.04 51.18 -48.73
C TYR A 9 -8.97 50.08 -48.16
N GLU A 10 -9.98 49.66 -48.91
CA GLU A 10 -10.90 48.57 -48.52
C GLU A 10 -10.19 47.20 -48.41
N GLU A 11 -9.22 46.92 -49.28
CA GLU A 11 -8.40 45.70 -49.19
C GLU A 11 -7.49 45.70 -47.96
N LEU A 12 -7.00 46.87 -47.55
CA LEU A 12 -6.20 47.03 -46.33
C LEU A 12 -7.05 46.84 -45.07
N GLU A 13 -8.27 47.39 -45.03
CA GLU A 13 -9.20 47.17 -43.91
C GLU A 13 -9.55 45.69 -43.75
N LYS A 14 -9.86 44.97 -44.84
CA LYS A 14 -10.11 43.52 -44.82
C LYS A 14 -8.91 42.74 -44.30
N LYS A 15 -7.69 43.09 -44.71
CA LYS A 15 -6.46 42.46 -44.20
C LYS A 15 -6.23 42.74 -42.72
N CYS A 16 -6.50 43.97 -42.26
CA CYS A 16 -6.36 44.34 -40.86
C CYS A 16 -7.35 43.57 -39.97
N ALA A 17 -8.62 43.49 -40.37
CA ALA A 17 -9.64 42.71 -39.68
C ALA A 17 -9.28 41.22 -39.61
N LEU A 18 -8.77 40.65 -40.72
CA LEU A 18 -8.28 39.27 -40.74
C LEU A 18 -7.09 39.07 -39.80
N GLN A 19 -6.14 40.02 -39.75
CA GLN A 19 -5.00 39.95 -38.83
C GLN A 19 -5.44 40.04 -37.36
N GLN A 20 -6.40 40.91 -37.03
CA GLN A 20 -6.97 41.00 -35.67
C GLN A 20 -7.68 39.72 -35.28
N SER A 21 -8.48 39.13 -36.18
CA SER A 21 -9.13 37.83 -35.94
C SER A 21 -8.10 36.71 -35.71
N LYS A 22 -7.03 36.66 -36.52
CA LYS A 22 -5.94 35.69 -36.32
C LYS A 22 -5.22 35.88 -34.99
N LEU A 23 -4.95 37.13 -34.60
CA LEU A 23 -4.30 37.44 -33.32
C LEU A 23 -5.17 37.00 -32.13
N ALA A 24 -6.48 37.23 -32.20
CA ALA A 24 -7.42 36.76 -31.18
C ALA A 24 -7.41 35.23 -31.05
N ALA A 25 -7.48 34.51 -32.18
CA ALA A 25 -7.43 33.05 -32.20
C ALA A 25 -6.10 32.50 -31.63
N ILE A 26 -4.97 33.15 -31.94
CA ILE A 26 -3.65 32.77 -31.40
C ILE A 26 -3.62 32.94 -29.88
N ASN A 27 -4.16 34.03 -29.34
CA ASN A 27 -4.19 34.27 -27.89
C ASN A 27 -5.06 33.24 -27.16
N GLU A 28 -6.21 32.87 -27.75
CA GLU A 28 -7.07 31.82 -27.19
C GLU A 28 -6.38 30.45 -27.21
N LEU A 29 -5.74 30.09 -28.33
CA LEU A 29 -4.93 28.87 -28.42
C LEU A 29 -3.79 28.86 -27.39
N MET A 30 -3.10 29.99 -27.19
CA MET A 30 -2.04 30.11 -26.19
C MET A 30 -2.58 29.84 -24.78
N SER A 31 -3.73 30.42 -24.42
CA SER A 31 -4.36 30.17 -23.12
C SER A 31 -4.78 28.71 -22.93
N VAL A 32 -5.28 28.05 -23.97
CA VAL A 32 -5.64 26.63 -23.92
C VAL A 32 -4.38 25.76 -23.75
N VAL A 33 -3.30 26.07 -24.46
CA VAL A 33 -2.04 25.34 -24.37
C VAL A 33 -1.42 25.47 -22.98
N GLU A 34 -1.46 26.66 -22.36
CA GLU A 34 -1.01 26.88 -20.99
C GLU A 34 -1.79 26.01 -20.00
N LYS A 35 -3.13 26.04 -20.06
CA LYS A 35 -3.98 25.19 -19.20
C LYS A 35 -3.71 23.70 -19.40
N ALA A 36 -3.54 23.26 -20.65
CA ALA A 36 -3.23 21.87 -20.96
C ALA A 36 -1.87 21.45 -20.38
N SER A 37 -0.87 22.32 -20.47
CA SER A 37 0.45 22.12 -19.86
C SER A 37 0.34 21.99 -18.33
N ASP A 38 -0.45 22.84 -17.68
CA ASP A 38 -0.61 22.79 -16.22
C ASP A 38 -1.34 21.53 -15.75
N ILE A 39 -2.37 21.10 -16.47
CA ILE A 39 -3.04 19.82 -16.23
C ILE A 39 -2.06 18.65 -16.39
N ALA A 40 -1.23 18.67 -17.44
CA ALA A 40 -0.25 17.62 -17.68
C ALA A 40 0.79 17.56 -16.55
N LYS A 41 1.29 18.70 -16.07
CA LYS A 41 2.21 18.77 -14.93
C LYS A 41 1.57 18.20 -13.66
N ALA A 42 0.36 18.64 -13.32
CA ALA A 42 -0.36 18.13 -12.16
C ALA A 42 -0.59 16.61 -12.24
N GLY A 43 -0.93 16.09 -13.42
CA GLY A 43 -1.08 14.64 -13.64
C GLY A 43 0.22 13.86 -13.48
N ILE A 44 1.35 14.43 -13.92
CA ILE A 44 2.68 13.82 -13.73
C ILE A 44 3.04 13.78 -12.23
N GLU A 45 2.81 14.87 -11.50
CA GLU A 45 3.08 14.96 -10.06
C GLU A 45 2.25 13.94 -9.27
N GLU A 46 0.96 13.80 -9.60
CA GLU A 46 0.06 12.81 -8.98
C GLU A 46 0.56 11.37 -9.22
N LEU A 47 0.91 11.03 -10.47
CA LEU A 47 1.44 9.70 -10.80
C LEU A 47 2.78 9.43 -10.10
N GLN A 48 3.63 10.45 -9.96
CA GLN A 48 4.88 10.33 -9.21
C GLN A 48 4.62 10.06 -7.72
N SER A 49 3.63 10.74 -7.12
CA SER A 49 3.20 10.49 -5.73
C SER A 49 2.70 9.06 -5.56
N GLN A 50 1.80 8.60 -6.43
CA GLN A 50 1.25 7.23 -6.37
C GLN A 50 2.35 6.17 -6.53
N ASN A 51 3.31 6.38 -7.43
CA ASN A 51 4.44 5.48 -7.59
C ASN A 51 5.33 5.42 -6.35
N ALA A 52 5.54 6.56 -5.67
CA ALA A 52 6.29 6.60 -4.42
C ALA A 52 5.56 5.81 -3.31
N ASP A 53 4.25 6.00 -3.18
CA ASP A 53 3.43 5.28 -2.20
C ASP A 53 3.44 3.77 -2.43
N LEU A 54 3.29 3.33 -3.69
CA LEU A 54 3.37 1.91 -4.05
C LEU A 54 4.74 1.31 -3.77
N ALA A 55 5.83 2.05 -4.03
CA ALA A 55 7.18 1.59 -3.73
C ALA A 55 7.38 1.37 -2.22
N VAL A 56 6.86 2.25 -1.37
CA VAL A 56 6.90 2.09 0.09
C VAL A 56 6.07 0.88 0.53
N GLN A 57 4.87 0.70 -0.02
CA GLN A 57 4.02 -0.45 0.29
C GLN A 57 4.70 -1.78 -0.09
N LEU A 58 5.33 -1.84 -1.27
CA LEU A 58 6.05 -3.02 -1.73
C LEU A 58 7.21 -3.34 -0.81
N ALA A 59 8.06 -2.36 -0.46
CA ALA A 59 9.17 -2.57 0.46
C ALA A 59 8.71 -3.08 1.84
N ASN A 60 7.60 -2.54 2.34
CA ASN A 60 7.00 -3.00 3.61
C ASN A 60 6.47 -4.43 3.52
N ALA A 61 5.79 -4.80 2.43
CA ALA A 61 5.29 -6.15 2.20
C ALA A 61 6.44 -7.15 2.07
N GLU A 62 7.48 -6.83 1.31
CA GLU A 62 8.68 -7.65 1.18
C GLU A 62 9.37 -7.88 2.52
N SER A 63 9.48 -6.84 3.36
CA SER A 63 10.06 -6.98 4.70
C SER A 63 9.26 -7.94 5.58
N LYS A 64 7.92 -7.79 5.62
CA LYS A 64 7.04 -8.69 6.37
C LYS A 64 7.15 -10.14 5.88
N CYS A 65 7.22 -10.35 4.56
CA CYS A 65 7.41 -11.67 3.98
C CYS A 65 8.75 -12.30 4.37
N ARG A 66 9.84 -11.53 4.41
CA ARG A 66 11.15 -12.01 4.88
C ARG A 66 11.10 -12.44 6.34
N ASP A 67 10.46 -11.65 7.20
CA ASP A 67 10.35 -11.96 8.63
C ASP A 67 9.52 -13.24 8.87
N LEU A 68 8.38 -13.37 8.19
CA LEU A 68 7.54 -14.58 8.23
C LEU A 68 8.28 -15.81 7.68
N ALA A 69 9.05 -15.66 6.60
CA ALA A 69 9.85 -16.74 6.04
C ALA A 69 10.95 -17.20 7.00
N ALA A 70 11.62 -16.27 7.67
CA ALA A 70 12.63 -16.58 8.68
C ALA A 70 12.02 -17.28 9.90
N GLU A 71 10.84 -16.86 10.35
CA GLU A 71 10.09 -17.52 11.41
C GLU A 71 9.67 -18.95 11.01
N ASN A 72 9.11 -19.12 9.81
CA ASN A 72 8.74 -20.43 9.29
C ASN A 72 9.95 -21.37 9.16
N ALA A 73 11.12 -20.88 8.77
CA ALA A 73 12.34 -21.66 8.73
C ALA A 73 12.74 -22.17 10.13
N LYS A 74 12.69 -21.29 11.15
CA LYS A 74 12.97 -21.68 12.55
C LYS A 74 11.98 -22.72 13.07
N LEU A 75 10.69 -22.58 12.74
CA LEU A 75 9.67 -23.57 13.11
C LEU A 75 9.91 -24.92 12.42
N ALA A 76 10.29 -24.91 11.14
CA ALA A 76 10.64 -26.12 10.41
C ALA A 76 11.88 -26.82 11.01
N ASP A 77 12.89 -26.05 11.40
CA ASP A 77 14.08 -26.57 12.08
C ASP A 77 13.73 -27.18 13.44
N CYS A 78 12.87 -26.53 14.24
CA CYS A 78 12.37 -27.08 15.49
C CYS A 78 11.59 -28.38 15.28
N ALA A 79 10.69 -28.41 14.29
CA ALA A 79 9.93 -29.62 13.97
C ALA A 79 10.86 -30.77 13.57
N ASN A 80 11.91 -30.49 12.78
CA ASN A 80 12.92 -31.49 12.41
C ASN A 80 13.74 -31.97 13.60
N PHE A 81 14.13 -31.06 14.49
CA PHE A 81 14.86 -31.36 15.71
C PHE A 81 14.09 -32.36 16.59
N TYR A 82 12.80 -32.12 16.84
CA TYR A 82 11.96 -33.05 17.59
C TYR A 82 11.72 -34.38 16.86
N ARG A 83 11.52 -34.34 15.53
CA ARG A 83 11.33 -35.54 14.71
C ARG A 83 12.55 -36.48 14.75
N LEU A 84 13.76 -35.92 14.76
CA LEU A 84 15.02 -36.69 14.78
C LEU A 84 15.46 -37.05 16.20
N GLY A 85 15.18 -36.17 17.16
CA GLY A 85 15.59 -36.27 18.55
C GLY A 85 14.77 -37.25 19.38
N PHE A 86 13.63 -37.75 18.90
CA PHE A 86 12.90 -38.84 19.54
C PHE A 86 13.06 -40.14 18.75
N LYS A 87 13.32 -41.25 19.45
CA LYS A 87 13.42 -42.59 18.86
C LYS A 87 12.45 -43.57 19.53
N PRO A 88 11.86 -44.49 18.74
CA PRO A 88 11.00 -45.52 19.30
C PRO A 88 11.87 -46.57 20.03
N VAL A 89 11.47 -46.92 21.25
CA VAL A 89 12.05 -47.99 22.06
C VAL A 89 10.96 -48.93 22.52
N LYS A 90 11.30 -50.20 22.75
CA LYS A 90 10.34 -51.18 23.27
C LYS A 90 10.18 -50.99 24.78
N GLY A 91 9.04 -50.48 25.21
CA GLY A 91 8.64 -50.34 26.60
C GLY A 91 7.77 -51.49 27.08
N THR A 92 7.40 -51.44 28.37
CA THR A 92 6.60 -52.49 29.04
C THR A 92 5.20 -52.66 28.45
N PHE A 93 4.64 -51.60 27.86
CA PHE A 93 3.27 -51.58 27.32
C PHE A 93 3.20 -51.30 25.80
N GLY A 94 4.33 -51.31 25.09
CA GLY A 94 4.36 -51.04 23.64
C GLY A 94 5.58 -50.23 23.20
N ILE A 95 5.43 -49.48 22.10
CA ILE A 95 6.48 -48.57 21.63
C ILE A 95 6.40 -47.26 22.43
N GLU A 96 7.48 -46.92 23.12
CA GLU A 96 7.67 -45.63 23.78
C GLU A 96 8.61 -44.76 22.93
N TRP A 97 8.38 -43.45 22.88
CA TRP A 97 9.31 -42.52 22.24
C TRP A 97 10.18 -41.87 23.31
N LYS A 98 11.50 -42.07 23.22
CA LYS A 98 12.47 -41.49 24.16
C LYS A 98 13.37 -40.47 23.45
N PRO A 99 13.77 -39.40 24.15
CA PRO A 99 14.73 -38.45 23.61
C PRO A 99 16.10 -39.13 23.40
N THR A 100 16.82 -38.73 22.36
CA THR A 100 18.22 -39.08 22.15
C THR A 100 19.09 -38.30 23.14
N GLU A 101 20.30 -38.80 23.40
CA GLU A 101 21.30 -38.09 24.23
C GLU A 101 21.63 -36.70 23.66
N GLN A 102 21.72 -36.58 22.33
CA GLN A 102 21.85 -35.29 21.63
C GLN A 102 20.68 -34.34 21.91
N LEU A 103 19.45 -34.85 21.93
CA LEU A 103 18.29 -34.03 22.30
C LEU A 103 18.37 -33.57 23.76
N LEU A 104 18.85 -34.42 24.66
CA LEU A 104 19.01 -34.10 26.09
C LEU A 104 20.07 -33.01 26.33
N ASP A 105 21.19 -33.03 25.60
CA ASP A 105 22.26 -32.02 25.70
C ASP A 105 21.85 -30.66 25.10
N ASP A 106 21.04 -30.67 24.04
CA ASP A 106 20.59 -29.46 23.33
C ASP A 106 19.34 -28.81 23.98
N CYS A 107 18.69 -29.45 24.96
CA CYS A 107 17.32 -29.08 25.38
C CYS A 107 17.19 -28.19 26.63
N GLY A 108 16.38 -27.16 26.45
CA GLY A 108 15.75 -26.38 27.51
C GLY A 108 15.24 -25.05 26.97
N ASN A 109 16.19 -24.17 26.61
CA ASN A 109 15.87 -22.77 26.31
C ASN A 109 15.72 -22.48 24.81
N THR A 110 16.41 -23.21 23.93
CA THR A 110 16.45 -22.91 22.48
C THR A 110 15.13 -23.22 21.77
N ALA A 111 14.46 -24.31 22.15
CA ALA A 111 13.21 -24.73 21.51
C ALA A 111 12.01 -23.85 21.90
N ILE A 112 11.94 -23.38 23.14
CA ILE A 112 10.85 -22.49 23.61
C ILE A 112 10.95 -21.12 22.91
N GLU A 113 12.14 -20.56 22.79
CA GLU A 113 12.33 -19.29 22.07
C GLU A 113 12.05 -19.41 20.57
N ALA A 114 12.34 -20.57 19.97
CA ALA A 114 12.13 -20.79 18.55
C ALA A 114 10.67 -21.10 18.17
N ILE A 115 9.79 -21.41 19.14
CA ILE A 115 8.34 -21.58 18.92
C ILE A 115 7.59 -20.25 18.97
N LYS A 116 8.19 -19.17 19.50
CA LYS A 116 7.55 -17.85 19.48
C LYS A 116 7.44 -17.34 18.05
N THR A 117 6.28 -16.76 17.73
CA THR A 117 5.93 -16.31 16.37
C THR A 117 5.61 -14.81 16.29
N PRO A 118 6.53 -13.91 16.71
CA PRO A 118 6.24 -12.48 16.79
C PRO A 118 5.96 -11.84 15.41
N ALA A 119 6.55 -12.35 14.33
CA ALA A 119 6.27 -11.84 12.99
C ALA A 119 4.86 -12.22 12.54
N THR A 120 4.41 -13.45 12.86
CA THR A 120 3.02 -13.86 12.65
C THR A 120 2.05 -13.04 13.50
N ASP A 121 2.36 -12.79 14.77
CA ASP A 121 1.52 -11.97 15.65
C ASP A 121 1.35 -10.54 15.11
N ALA A 122 2.46 -9.92 14.68
CA ALA A 122 2.46 -8.60 14.04
C ALA A 122 1.68 -8.60 12.72
N PHE A 123 1.84 -9.64 11.90
CA PHE A 123 1.08 -9.80 10.65
C PHE A 123 -0.42 -9.91 10.92
N LEU A 124 -0.84 -10.73 11.88
CA LEU A 124 -2.25 -10.88 12.23
C LEU A 124 -2.83 -9.59 12.83
N ALA A 125 -2.05 -8.85 13.62
CA ALA A 125 -2.44 -7.54 14.14
C ALA A 125 -2.68 -6.54 13.01
N GLU A 126 -1.82 -6.52 11.99
CA GLU A 126 -1.99 -5.68 10.80
C GLU A 126 -3.23 -6.09 10.01
N VAL A 127 -3.44 -7.37 9.74
CA VAL A 127 -4.62 -7.86 8.99
C VAL A 127 -5.92 -7.48 9.71
N ARG A 128 -5.96 -7.62 11.03
CA ARG A 128 -7.11 -7.18 11.84
C ARG A 128 -7.29 -5.66 11.75
N ALA A 129 -6.22 -4.88 11.84
CA ALA A 129 -6.28 -3.42 11.70
C ALA A 129 -6.84 -2.99 10.33
N GLN A 130 -6.38 -3.61 9.24
CA GLN A 130 -6.86 -3.34 7.88
C GLN A 130 -8.34 -3.65 7.72
N GLY A 131 -8.82 -4.76 8.29
CA GLY A 131 -10.26 -5.08 8.27
C GLY A 131 -11.10 -4.01 8.99
N VAL A 132 -10.61 -3.46 10.09
CA VAL A 132 -11.28 -2.37 10.83
C VAL A 132 -11.22 -1.05 10.06
N GLU A 133 -10.11 -0.75 9.37
CA GLU A 133 -9.98 0.43 8.52
C GLU A 133 -10.95 0.40 7.35
N MET A 134 -11.10 -0.75 6.68
CA MET A 134 -12.10 -0.91 5.62
C MET A 134 -13.52 -0.62 6.13
N TYR A 135 -13.81 -1.01 7.37
CA TYR A 135 -15.08 -0.68 8.02
C TYR A 135 -15.22 0.82 8.33
N ALA A 136 -14.16 1.46 8.83
CA ALA A 136 -14.12 2.90 9.07
C ALA A 136 -14.34 3.72 7.78
N GLU A 137 -13.72 3.30 6.67
CA GLU A 137 -13.90 3.91 5.35
C GLU A 137 -15.32 3.73 4.83
N HIS A 138 -15.91 2.54 5.01
CA HIS A 138 -17.30 2.29 4.66
C HIS A 138 -18.24 3.24 5.42
N LEU A 139 -18.04 3.40 6.73
CA LEU A 139 -18.83 4.31 7.56
C LEU A 139 -18.64 5.77 7.16
N THR A 140 -17.41 6.18 6.81
CA THR A 140 -17.12 7.53 6.32
C THR A 140 -17.89 7.82 5.04
N ARG A 141 -17.84 6.91 4.06
CA ARG A 141 -18.60 7.04 2.82
C ARG A 141 -20.10 7.12 3.08
N LYS A 142 -20.61 6.31 4.00
CA LYS A 142 -22.03 6.33 4.38
C LYS A 142 -22.41 7.64 5.05
N ALA A 143 -21.57 8.19 5.93
CA ALA A 143 -21.79 9.48 6.60
C ALA A 143 -21.91 10.62 5.58
N ILE A 144 -21.01 10.65 4.59
CA ILE A 144 -21.03 11.65 3.51
C ILE A 144 -22.31 11.52 2.67
N ALA A 145 -22.73 10.29 2.37
CA ALA A 145 -23.92 10.03 1.56
C ALA A 145 -25.24 10.32 2.30
N SER A 146 -25.34 10.00 3.60
CA SER A 146 -26.58 10.16 4.37
C SER A 146 -26.70 11.48 5.12
N GLY A 147 -25.60 12.23 5.28
CA GLY A 147 -25.53 13.42 6.13
C GLY A 147 -25.65 13.12 7.63
N GLU A 148 -25.65 11.85 8.04
CA GLU A 148 -25.80 11.45 9.44
C GLU A 148 -24.47 11.49 10.20
N ASN A 149 -24.38 12.38 11.20
CA ASN A 149 -23.17 12.59 12.01
C ASN A 149 -22.74 11.34 12.81
N LYS A 150 -23.66 10.41 13.14
CA LYS A 150 -23.33 9.18 13.89
C LYS A 150 -22.34 8.28 13.15
N ASN A 151 -22.43 8.22 11.82
CA ASN A 151 -21.52 7.41 11.00
C ASN A 151 -20.08 7.98 11.02
N HIS A 152 -19.92 9.30 11.19
CA HIS A 152 -18.59 9.91 11.40
C HIS A 152 -17.97 9.55 12.75
N ALA A 153 -18.75 9.57 13.83
CA ALA A 153 -18.24 9.18 15.14
C ALA A 153 -17.77 7.71 15.17
N TYR A 154 -18.53 6.80 14.56
CA TYR A 154 -18.13 5.39 14.47
C TYR A 154 -16.93 5.16 13.56
N ALA A 155 -16.82 5.90 12.45
CA ALA A 155 -15.63 5.83 11.60
C ALA A 155 -14.36 6.25 12.36
N TYR A 156 -14.43 7.33 13.13
CA TYR A 156 -13.32 7.79 13.97
C TYR A 156 -12.92 6.75 15.02
N LEU A 157 -13.90 6.16 15.74
CA LEU A 157 -13.62 5.11 16.72
C LEU A 157 -12.98 3.87 16.09
N ALA A 158 -13.50 3.43 14.94
CA ALA A 158 -12.95 2.30 14.20
C ALA A 158 -11.50 2.57 13.76
N ALA A 159 -11.20 3.74 13.21
CA ALA A 159 -9.85 4.12 12.82
C ALA A 159 -8.88 4.12 14.03
N ASN A 160 -9.31 4.61 15.19
CA ASN A 160 -8.50 4.56 16.41
C ASN A 160 -8.29 3.13 16.90
N PHE A 161 -9.31 2.28 16.83
CA PHE A 161 -9.18 0.88 17.21
C PHE A 161 -8.21 0.13 16.29
N ALA A 162 -8.26 0.36 14.98
CA ALA A 162 -7.27 -0.17 14.05
C ALA A 162 -5.83 0.24 14.41
N ALA A 163 -5.63 1.50 14.78
CA ALA A 163 -4.33 1.99 15.25
C ALA A 163 -3.87 1.32 16.56
N GLN A 164 -4.80 0.95 17.44
CA GLN A 164 -4.49 0.19 18.67
C GLN A 164 -4.09 -1.26 18.37
N LEU A 165 -4.76 -1.91 17.42
CA LEU A 165 -4.43 -3.28 17.01
C LEU A 165 -2.97 -3.38 16.54
N ARG A 166 -2.47 -2.41 15.76
CA ARG A 166 -1.06 -2.36 15.33
C ARG A 166 -0.05 -2.22 16.46
N LYS A 167 -0.46 -1.66 17.60
CA LYS A 167 0.39 -1.51 18.80
C LYS A 167 0.37 -2.76 19.69
N GLY A 168 -0.30 -3.84 19.26
CA GLY A 168 -0.53 -5.01 20.10
C GLY A 168 -1.58 -4.77 21.18
N GLY A 169 -2.45 -3.77 21.03
CA GLY A 169 -3.61 -3.59 21.91
C GLY A 169 -4.50 -4.82 21.87
N ALA A 170 -4.75 -5.42 23.04
CA ALA A 170 -5.56 -6.63 23.17
C ALA A 170 -7.01 -6.41 22.67
N VAL A 171 -7.60 -7.48 22.12
CA VAL A 171 -9.04 -7.65 21.94
C VAL A 171 -9.58 -8.46 23.10
#